data_AF-A0A3N9UMV5-F1
#
_entry.id   AF-A0A3N9UMV5-F1
#
_cell.length_a   1.000
_cell.length_b   1.000
_cell.length_c   1.000
_cell.angle_alpha   90.00
_cell.angle_beta   90.00
_cell.angle_gamma   90.00
#
_symmetry.space_group_name_H-M   'P 1'
#
loop_
_entity.id
_entity.type
_entity.pdbx_description
1 polymer ?
#
loop_
_entity_poly.entity_id
_entity_poly.type
_entity_poly.pdbx_seq_one_letter_code
_entity_poly.pdbx_strand_id
1 'polypeptide(L)' 'MLETLVHRIKEVTLKDPILIEGLPGVGHVGKLVADHMVEELHAEKIIEIYSPHFPPQVMVKEDGTIRQVR' A
#
# COMPACT_ATOMS: atom_id res chain seq x y z
N MET A 1 15.42 -1.41 -9.59
CA MET A 1 14.64 -2.66 -9.74
C MET A 1 14.36 -2.92 -11.20
N LEU A 2 14.45 -4.18 -11.63
CA LEU A 2 14.05 -4.61 -12.98
C LEU A 2 12.62 -5.17 -13.01
N GLU A 3 12.07 -5.53 -11.85
CA GLU A 3 10.77 -6.19 -11.70
C GLU A 3 10.01 -5.69 -10.46
N THR A 4 8.73 -6.02 -10.37
CA THR A 4 7.88 -5.69 -9.22
C THR A 4 8.25 -6.56 -8.01
N LEU A 5 8.53 -5.93 -6.88
CA LEU A 5 8.90 -6.55 -5.62
C LEU A 5 7.70 -6.54 -4.66
N VAL A 6 7.37 -7.71 -4.12
CA VAL A 6 6.41 -7.87 -3.02
C VAL A 6 7.21 -8.10 -1.73
N HIS A 7 7.31 -7.07 -0.90
CA HIS A 7 8.01 -7.12 0.37
C HIS A 7 7.04 -7.52 1.50
N ARG A 8 7.21 -8.74 2.03
CA ARG A 8 6.41 -9.23 3.16
C ARG A 8 7.02 -8.75 4.48
N ILE A 9 6.25 -7.97 5.23
CA ILE A 9 6.65 -7.46 6.55
C ILE A 9 6.38 -8.52 7.63
N LYS A 10 5.25 -9.24 7.50
CA LYS A 10 4.80 -10.22 8.48
C LYS A 10 4.17 -11.43 7.79
N GLU A 11 4.50 -12.62 8.28
CA GLU A 11 3.81 -13.85 7.89
C GLU A 11 2.51 -13.97 8.69
N VAL A 12 1.40 -14.16 7.97
CA VAL A 12 0.06 -14.29 8.53
C VAL A 12 -0.64 -15.52 7.97
N THR A 13 -1.34 -16.26 8.82
CA THR A 13 -2.18 -17.39 8.39
C THR A 13 -3.59 -16.89 8.15
N LEU A 14 -4.04 -16.92 6.90
CA LEU A 14 -5.40 -16.55 6.51
C LEU A 14 -6.20 -17.82 6.18
N LYS A 15 -7.48 -17.85 6.53
CA LYS A 15 -8.41 -18.91 6.14
C LYS A 15 -9.53 -18.31 5.32
N ASP A 16 -9.61 -18.69 4.05
CA ASP A 16 -10.62 -18.23 3.07
C ASP A 16 -10.84 -16.71 3.09
N PRO A 17 -9.78 -15.88 2.96
CA PRO A 17 -9.91 -14.43 3.09
C PRO A 17 -10.59 -13.80 1.86
N ILE A 18 -11.18 -12.63 2.07
CA ILE A 18 -11.63 -11.74 1.00
C ILE A 18 -10.56 -10.67 0.78
N LEU A 19 -10.09 -10.52 -0.46
CA LEU A 19 -9.21 -9.43 -0.85
C LEU A 19 -10.05 -8.24 -1.31
N ILE A 20 -9.88 -7.11 -0.62
CA ILE A 20 -10.47 -5.83 -1.00
C ILE A 20 -9.34 -4.95 -1.57
N GLU A 21 -9.59 -4.36 -2.73
CA GLU A 21 -8.66 -3.45 -3.41
C GLU A 21 -9.23 -2.04 -3.42
N GLY A 22 -8.38 -1.05 -3.15
CA GLY A 22 -8.74 0.36 -3.10
C GLY A 22 -7.55 1.25 -3.45
N LEU A 23 -7.11 1.19 -4.70
CA LEU A 23 -6.03 2.03 -5.21
C LEU A 23 -6.55 3.42 -5.65
N PRO A 24 -5.65 4.39 -5.85
CA PRO A 24 -6.02 5.69 -6.41
C PRO A 24 -6.70 5.57 -7.79
N GLY A 25 -7.82 6.27 -7.97
CA GLY A 25 -8.60 6.32 -9.21
C GLY A 25 -9.45 7.58 -9.31
N VAL A 26 -10.48 7.59 -10.17
CA VAL A 26 -11.36 8.76 -10.36
C VAL A 26 -12.06 9.13 -9.04
N GLY A 27 -11.89 10.37 -8.59
CA GLY A 27 -12.49 10.87 -7.35
C GLY A 27 -11.98 10.20 -6.07
N HIS A 28 -10.94 9.35 -6.17
CA HIS A 28 -10.36 8.60 -5.05
C HIS A 28 -11.34 7.76 -4.22
N VAL A 29 -12.53 7.42 -4.75
CA VAL A 29 -13.60 6.77 -3.97
C VAL A 29 -13.12 5.43 -3.38
N GLY A 30 -12.55 4.55 -4.22
CA GLY A 30 -12.06 3.25 -3.76
C GLY A 30 -10.95 3.37 -2.69
N LYS A 31 -10.00 4.29 -2.89
CA LYS A 31 -8.97 4.61 -1.91
C LYS A 31 -9.54 5.07 -0.58
N LEU A 32 -10.44 6.06 -0.58
CA LEU A 32 -11.01 6.60 0.65
C LEU A 32 -11.79 5.55 1.44
N VAL A 33 -12.51 4.66 0.74
CA VAL A 33 -13.21 3.54 1.38
C VAL A 33 -12.22 2.55 1.99
N ALA A 34 -11.18 2.15 1.26
CA ALA A 34 -10.18 1.22 1.78
C ALA A 34 -9.37 1.80 2.95
N ASP A 35 -8.95 3.07 2.87
CA ASP A 35 -8.25 3.77 3.94
C ASP A 35 -9.13 3.82 5.21
N HIS A 36 -10.41 4.16 5.08
CA HIS A 36 -11.34 4.16 6.22
C HIS A 36 -11.53 2.76 6.81
N MET A 37 -11.66 1.71 5.99
CA MET A 37 -11.76 0.33 6.49
C MET A 37 -10.50 -0.10 7.25
N VAL A 38 -9.31 0.31 6.80
CA VAL A 38 -8.04 0.04 7.50
C VAL A 38 -8.03 0.71 8.87
N GLU A 39 -8.46 1.96 8.96
CA GLU A 39 -8.55 2.70 10.23
C GLU A 39 -9.55 2.07 11.20
N GLU A 40 -10.80 1.86 10.77
CA GLU A 40 -11.87 1.36 11.63
C GLU A 40 -11.64 -0.08 12.09
N LEU A 41 -11.13 -0.94 11.20
CA LEU A 41 -10.83 -2.34 11.54
C LEU A 41 -9.45 -2.53 12.19
N HIS A 42 -8.70 -1.43 12.37
CA HIS A 42 -7.34 -1.45 12.91
C HIS A 42 -6.45 -2.46 12.17
N ALA A 43 -6.51 -2.46 10.84
CA ALA A 43 -5.84 -3.46 10.02
C ALA A 43 -4.31 -3.34 10.14
N GLU A 44 -3.64 -4.48 10.22
CA GLU A 44 -2.18 -4.53 10.33
C GLU A 44 -1.52 -4.55 8.94
N LYS A 45 -0.47 -3.76 8.76
CA LYS A 45 0.31 -3.75 7.52
C LYS A 45 1.17 -5.01 7.41
N ILE A 46 0.84 -5.89 6.47
CA ILE A 46 1.54 -7.18 6.27
C ILE A 46 2.46 -7.22 5.05
N ILE A 47 2.18 -6.42 4.02
CA ILE A 47 2.87 -6.45 2.72
C ILE A 47 3.03 -5.03 2.18
N GLU A 48 4.14 -4.79 1.48
CA GLU A 48 4.38 -3.63 0.63
C GLU A 48 4.69 -4.07 -0.80
N ILE A 49 4.26 -3.29 -1.79
CA ILE A 49 4.55 -3.56 -3.21
C ILE A 49 5.34 -2.37 -3.78
N TYR A 50 6.45 -2.68 -4.44
CA TYR A 50 7.29 -1.73 -5.15
C TYR A 50 7.40 -2.14 -6.61
N SER A 51 7.29 -1.20 -7.55
CA SER A 51 7.35 -1.53 -8.97
C SER A 51 8.13 -0.48 -9.75
N PRO A 52 9.02 -0.88 -10.68
CA PRO A 52 9.64 0.06 -11.62
C PRO A 52 8.63 0.68 -12.59
N HIS A 53 7.40 0.15 -12.64
CA HIS A 53 6.32 0.65 -13.48
C HIS A 53 5.48 1.76 -12.81
N PHE A 54 5.65 2.00 -11.50
CA PHE A 54 4.98 3.12 -10.85
C PHE A 54 5.57 4.46 -11.31
N PRO A 55 4.75 5.54 -11.34
CA PRO A 55 5.24 6.87 -11.67
C PRO A 55 6.45 7.25 -10.80
N PRO A 56 7.45 7.95 -11.36
CA PRO A 56 8.61 8.39 -10.57
C PRO A 56 8.14 9.41 -9.53
N GLN A 57 8.07 8.96 -8.28
CA GLN A 57 7.62 9.78 -7.16
C GLN A 57 8.50 9.55 -5.93
N VAL A 58 8.51 10.53 -5.03
CA VAL A 58 9.13 10.45 -3.70
C VAL A 58 8.05 10.62 -2.65
N MET A 59 8.18 9.91 -1.54
CA MET A 59 7.34 10.17 -0.37
C MET A 59 8.05 11.18 0.52
N VAL A 60 7.37 12.27 0.84
CA VAL A 60 7.83 13.24 1.84
C VAL A 60 7.32 12.78 3.19
N LYS A 61 8.23 12.58 4.14
CA LYS A 61 7.89 12.21 5.51
C LYS A 61 7.54 13.45 6.33
N GLU A 62 6.93 13.23 7.49
CA GLU A 62 6.55 14.30 8.43
C GLU A 62 7.75 15.14 8.91
N ASP A 63 8.94 14.54 9.00
CA ASP A 63 10.19 15.22 9.36
C ASP A 63 10.83 15.99 8.19
N GLY A 64 10.15 16.08 7.04
CA GLY A 64 10.64 16.74 5.84
C GLY A 64 11.68 15.94 5.06
N THR A 65 12.05 14.74 5.51
CA THR A 65 12.95 13.87 4.75
C THR A 65 12.23 13.21 3.57
N ILE A 66 13.00 12.89 2.53
CA ILE A 66 12.47 12.19 1.36
C ILE A 66 12.80 10.70 1.43
N ARG A 67 11.85 9.87 1.01
CA ARG A 67 12.08 8.45 0.70
C ARG A 67 11.82 8.24 -0.78
N GLN A 68 12.82 7.76 -1.51
CA GLN A 68 12.59 7.27 -2.87
C GLN A 68 11.69 6.03 -2.82
N VAL A 69 10.73 5.94 -3.73
CA VAL A 69 9.80 4.80 -3.84
C VAL A 69 10.43 3.67 -4.68
N ARG A 70 11.76 3.52 -4.60
CA ARG A 70 12.56 2.55 -5.37
C ARG A 70 13.23 1.52 -4.46
#